data_AF-A0A962ZAD0-F1
#
_entry.id   AF-A0A962ZAD0-F1
#
_cell.length_a   1.000
_cell.length_b   1.000
_cell.length_c   1.000
_cell.angle_alpha   90.00
_cell.angle_beta   90.00
_cell.angle_gamma   90.00
#
_symmetry.space_group_name_H-M   'P 1'
#
loop_
_entity.id
_entity.type
_entity.pdbx_description
1 polymer ?
#
loop_
_entity_poly.entity_id
_entity_poly.type
_entity_poly.pdbx_seq_one_letter_code
_entity_poly.pdbx_strand_id
1 'polypeptide(L)' 'GTSFGPLHGRIWRIGTMGHVCRKANVMRCLASLGMVLARHGAKIDPRAGIDAAYGVYADG' A
#
# COMPACT_ATOMS: atom_id res chain seq x y z
N GLY A 1 -13.93 16.71 -14.39
CA GLY A 1 -14.29 15.33 -14.02
C GLY A 1 -13.11 14.67 -13.35
N THR A 2 -13.32 13.89 -12.30
CA THR A 2 -12.21 13.19 -11.64
C THR A 2 -11.67 12.10 -12.59
N SER A 3 -10.35 11.86 -12.58
CA SER A 3 -9.69 10.80 -13.38
C SER A 3 -10.21 9.37 -13.09
N PHE A 4 -11.16 9.21 -12.17
CA PHE A 4 -11.70 7.94 -11.72
C PHE A 4 -13.08 7.60 -12.30
N GLY A 5 -13.78 8.56 -12.94
CA GLY A 5 -15.11 8.32 -13.51
C GLY A 5 -16.05 7.62 -12.51
N PRO A 6 -16.70 6.50 -12.89
CA PRO A 6 -17.58 5.74 -11.99
C PRO A 6 -16.90 5.22 -10.71
N LEU A 7 -15.57 5.10 -10.66
CA LEU A 7 -14.84 4.49 -9.54
C LEU A 7 -14.44 5.49 -8.44
N HIS A 8 -14.84 6.77 -8.58
CA HIS A 8 -14.54 7.79 -7.58
C HIS A 8 -15.06 7.38 -6.18
N GLY A 9 -14.18 7.44 -5.17
CA GLY A 9 -14.49 7.04 -3.79
C GLY A 9 -14.54 5.53 -3.53
N ARG A 10 -14.34 4.68 -4.56
CA ARG A 10 -14.43 3.22 -4.43
C ARG A 10 -13.08 2.51 -4.42
N ILE A 11 -12.05 3.11 -5.02
CA ILE A 11 -10.74 2.47 -5.19
C ILE A 11 -9.58 3.44 -4.92
N TRP A 12 -8.40 2.85 -4.71
CA TRP A 12 -7.12 3.54 -4.76
C TRP A 12 -6.26 2.99 -5.91
N ARG A 13 -5.38 3.84 -6.46
CA ARG A 13 -4.31 3.41 -7.37
C ARG A 13 -2.98 3.68 -6.68
N ILE A 14 -2.23 2.63 -6.37
CA ILE A 14 -0.89 2.72 -5.81
C ILE A 14 0.09 2.36 -6.93
N GLY A 15 0.79 3.37 -7.44
CA GLY A 15 1.71 3.20 -8.57
C GLY A 15 3.14 2.95 -8.13
N THR A 16 3.77 1.89 -8.66
CA THR A 16 5.18 1.57 -8.48
C THR A 16 5.90 1.61 -9.83
N MET A 17 6.13 2.82 -10.35
CA MET A 17 6.66 3.03 -11.71
C MET A 17 7.95 3.87 -11.71
N GLY A 18 8.90 3.55 -12.59
CA GLY A 18 10.12 4.33 -12.80
C GLY A 18 10.95 4.55 -11.53
N HIS A 19 11.42 5.77 -11.30
CA HIS A 19 12.32 6.12 -10.20
C HIS A 19 11.80 5.74 -8.81
N VAL A 20 10.47 5.78 -8.61
CA VAL A 20 9.87 5.49 -7.30
C VAL A 20 9.65 3.99 -7.05
N CYS A 21 9.85 3.13 -8.05
CA CYS A 21 9.77 1.67 -7.93
C CYS A 21 11.00 1.12 -7.19
N ARG A 22 11.05 1.35 -5.88
CA ARG A 22 12.16 0.97 -4.99
C ARG A 22 11.60 0.28 -3.76
N LYS A 23 12.28 -0.75 -3.28
CA LYS A 23 11.94 -1.49 -2.04
C LYS A 23 11.60 -0.54 -0.89
N ALA A 24 12.44 0.45 -0.63
CA ALA A 24 12.20 1.42 0.45
C ALA A 24 10.86 2.19 0.32
N ASN A 25 10.43 2.51 -0.89
CA ASN A 25 9.16 3.22 -1.12
C ASN A 25 7.96 2.29 -0.96
N VAL A 26 8.07 1.05 -1.44
CA VAL A 26 7.04 0.02 -1.25
C VAL A 26 6.84 -0.25 0.24
N MET A 27 7.93 -0.50 0.97
CA MET A 27 7.86 -0.75 2.42
C MET A 27 7.26 0.43 3.18
N ARG A 28 7.64 1.67 2.83
CA ARG A 28 7.08 2.88 3.46
C ARG A 28 5.58 3.04 3.16
N CYS A 29 5.14 2.73 1.94
CA CYS A 29 3.74 2.81 1.55
C CYS A 29 2.89 1.78 2.29
N LEU A 30 3.34 0.53 2.40
CA LEU A 30 2.63 -0.53 3.13
C LEU A 30 2.52 -0.19 4.62
N ALA A 31 3.62 0.28 5.23
CA ALA A 31 3.63 0.67 6.64
C ALA A 31 2.67 1.83 6.91
N SER A 32 2.71 2.90 6.11
CA SER A 32 1.83 4.06 6.31
C SER A 32 0.36 3.71 6.05
N LEU A 33 0.07 2.93 5.01
CA LEU A 33 -1.30 2.53 4.66
C LEU A 33 -1.92 1.67 5.77
N GLY A 34 -1.21 0.66 6.26
CA GLY A 34 -1.68 -0.20 7.35
C GLY A 34 -1.99 0.61 8.62
N MET A 35 -1.09 1.54 9.00
CA MET A 35 -1.30 2.41 10.15
C MET A 35 -2.52 3.34 9.99
N VAL A 36 -2.67 3.95 8.81
CA VAL A 36 -3.79 4.87 8.54
C VAL A 36 -5.13 4.13 8.50
N LEU A 37 -5.18 2.96 7.86
CA LEU A 37 -6.37 2.11 7.84
C LEU A 37 -6.82 1.74 9.26
N ALA A 38 -5.89 1.29 10.10
CA ALA A 38 -6.19 0.96 11.48
C ALA A 38 -6.64 2.18 12.29
N ARG A 39 -6.01 3.35 12.08
CA ARG A 39 -6.45 4.62 12.69
C ARG A 39 -7.88 5.00 12.31
N HIS A 40 -8.32 4.65 11.10
CA HIS A 40 -9.69 4.85 10.62
C HIS A 40 -10.66 3.71 11.00
N GLY A 41 -10.25 2.79 11.88
CA GLY A 41 -11.12 1.74 12.42
C GLY A 41 -11.26 0.50 11.54
N ALA A 42 -10.42 0.34 10.51
CA ALA A 42 -10.40 -0.88 9.72
C ALA A 42 -9.96 -2.07 10.58
N LYS A 43 -10.71 -3.18 10.53
CA LYS A 43 -10.38 -4.43 11.23
C LYS A 43 -9.34 -5.23 10.45
N ILE A 44 -8.09 -4.79 10.53
CA ILE A 44 -6.94 -5.41 9.85
C ILE A 44 -5.76 -5.56 10.82
N ASP A 45 -4.81 -6.42 10.48
CA ASP A 45 -3.47 -6.37 11.04
C ASP A 45 -2.61 -5.39 10.22
N PRO A 46 -2.14 -4.26 10.78
CA PRO A 46 -1.31 -3.30 10.08
C PRO A 46 0.04 -3.86 9.60
N ARG A 47 0.52 -4.97 10.20
CA ARG A 47 1.82 -5.57 9.91
C ARG A 47 1.78 -6.62 8.82
N ALA A 48 0.64 -7.28 8.61
CA ALA A 48 0.52 -8.41 7.69
C ALA A 48 1.06 -8.12 6.27
N GLY A 49 0.77 -6.92 5.74
CA GLY A 49 1.29 -6.52 4.42
C GLY A 49 2.80 -6.28 4.39
N ILE A 50 3.37 -5.79 5.50
CA ILE A 50 4.82 -5.56 5.65
C ILE A 50 5.55 -6.89 5.71
N ASP A 51 5.05 -7.83 6.52
CA ASP A 51 5.68 -9.15 6.71
C ASP A 51 5.62 -9.97 5.42
N ALA A 52 4.50 -9.94 4.71
CA ALA A 52 4.37 -10.57 3.40
C ALA A 52 5.37 -9.99 2.38
N ALA A 53 5.57 -8.66 2.38
CA ALA A 53 6.55 -8.03 1.50
C ALA A 53 7.99 -8.41 1.87
N TYR A 54 8.32 -8.51 3.16
CA TYR A 54 9.62 -8.99 3.60
C TYR A 54 9.90 -10.42 3.15
N GLY A 55 8.92 -11.32 3.22
CA GLY A 55 9.04 -12.69 2.71
C GLY A 55 9.44 -12.70 1.23
N VAL A 56 8.69 -11.98 0.39
CA VAL A 56 9.00 -11.88 -1.06
C VAL A 56 10.39 -11.31 -1.32
N TYR A 57 10.83 -10.33 -0.53
CA TYR A 57 12.16 -9.74 -0.68
C TYR A 57 13.31 -10.57 -0.07
N ALA A 58 13.01 -11.62 0.69
CA ALA A 58 14.01 -12.54 1.24
C ALA A 58 14.23 -13.75 0.32
N ASP A 59 13.23 -14.10 -0.50
CA ASP A 59 13.27 -15.24 -1.43
C ASP A 59 13.98 -14.94 -2.77
N GLY A 60 14.54 -13.74 -2.95
CA GLY A 60 15.26 -13.32 -4.16
C GLY A 60 16.61 -12.70 -3.85
#